data_AF-A0A914JZP2-F1
#
_entry.id   AF-A0A914JZP2-F1
#
_cell.length_a   1.000
_cell.length_b   1.000
_cell.length_c   1.000
_cell.angle_alpha   90.00
_cell.angle_beta   90.00
_cell.angle_gamma   90.00
#
_symmetry.space_group_name_H-M   'P 1'
#
loop_
_entity.id
_entity.type
_entity.pdbx_description
1 polymer ?
#
loop_
_entity_poly.entity_id
_entity_poly.type
_entity_poly.pdbx_seq_one_letter_code
_entity_poly.pdbx_strand_id
1 'polypeptide(L)'
;MEDMILIAAANNLTSSYVPAGFDQTLKLMMDAQGKQPPGVLRGAIKWYGSKQECDLVYFKIPNRKRPFETSYSRLFFDLAVLSGGNKTCDAKTGYALGFDACLPNSCNRNDIFKIAEFVFETGNMTDGLCSVTTMEDIKVDYDYRSYIVMTIIGIILVIVSASSILDYLILPEKSPLRSEPGLILFLAFSFPRNVAEIMSGGKSGQKGQIGPIHFIRFISITWVIVCHCIMSFLSNINNYMDMMSIIDYPMTQIIINGFFSVDNFFFIGAVLVSFLFFKELERNRKMVMSVKGWIMFYLHRYLRLSPSYFMAIAFSVWVYTPWASQRVIHLTQTPVDNQCNQHFWKYVLYINNLRMEDISVSI
;
A
#
# COMPACT_ATOMS: atom_id res chain seq x y z
N MET A 1 9.59 -16.48 28.63
CA MET A 1 9.25 -17.58 29.57
C MET A 1 8.75 -17.08 30.93
N GLU A 2 9.47 -16.24 31.68
CA GLU A 2 8.99 -15.74 33.00
C GLU A 2 7.64 -15.00 32.94
N ASP A 3 7.40 -14.21 31.89
CA ASP A 3 6.12 -13.50 31.68
C ASP A 3 4.96 -14.46 31.48
N MET A 4 5.21 -15.61 30.85
CA MET A 4 4.22 -16.64 30.63
C MET A 4 3.91 -17.42 31.91
N ILE A 5 4.92 -17.69 32.73
CA ILE A 5 4.73 -18.29 34.06
C ILE A 5 3.86 -17.37 34.92
N LEU A 6 4.07 -16.04 34.83
CA LEU A 6 3.27 -15.06 35.53
C LEU A 6 1.80 -15.06 35.08
N ILE A 7 1.54 -15.12 33.76
CA ILE A 7 0.18 -15.25 33.20
C ILE A 7 -0.48 -16.56 33.65
N ALA A 8 0.23 -17.68 33.56
CA ALA A 8 -0.30 -18.99 33.96
C ALA A 8 -0.62 -19.05 35.47
N ALA A 9 0.23 -18.46 36.31
CA ALA A 9 0.00 -18.33 37.75
C ALA A 9 -1.22 -17.45 38.06
N ALA A 10 -1.43 -16.38 37.30
CA ALA A 10 -2.60 -15.50 37.41
C ALA A 10 -3.91 -16.21 37.02
N ASN A 11 -3.89 -17.03 35.95
CA ASN A 11 -5.05 -17.80 35.51
C ASN A 11 -5.41 -18.95 36.47
N ASN A 12 -4.42 -19.61 37.07
CA ASN A 12 -4.64 -20.71 38.01
C ASN A 12 -4.82 -20.25 39.47
N LEU A 13 -4.96 -18.93 39.71
CA LEU A 13 -5.17 -18.34 41.04
C LEU A 13 -4.14 -18.80 42.10
N THR A 14 -2.91 -19.13 41.69
CA THR A 14 -1.85 -19.49 42.64
C THR A 14 -1.30 -18.22 43.29
N SER A 15 -1.95 -17.84 44.40
CA SER A 15 -1.86 -16.55 45.10
C SER A 15 -0.46 -16.11 45.56
N SER A 16 0.57 -16.97 45.52
CA SER A 16 1.90 -16.64 46.05
C SER A 16 2.85 -16.00 45.03
N TYR A 17 2.55 -16.03 43.73
CA TYR A 17 3.46 -15.54 42.67
C TYR A 17 2.93 -14.35 41.86
N VAL A 18 1.67 -13.94 42.06
CA VAL A 18 1.02 -12.89 41.25
C VAL A 18 1.06 -11.55 42.00
N PRO A 19 1.74 -10.52 41.47
CA PRO A 19 1.73 -9.18 42.05
C PRO A 19 0.31 -8.60 42.13
N ALA A 20 0.02 -7.87 43.20
CA ALA A 20 -1.25 -7.17 43.35
C ALA A 20 -1.50 -6.23 42.15
N GLY A 21 -2.70 -6.30 41.56
CA GLY A 21 -3.10 -5.49 40.41
C GLY A 21 -2.77 -6.08 39.03
N PHE A 22 -2.04 -7.21 38.96
CA PHE A 22 -1.75 -7.86 37.68
C PHE A 22 -2.99 -8.47 36.99
N ASP A 23 -4.08 -8.73 37.73
CA ASP A 23 -5.35 -9.19 37.14
C ASP A 23 -5.91 -8.18 36.14
N GLN A 24 -5.76 -6.88 36.45
CA GLN A 24 -6.25 -5.82 35.58
C GLN A 24 -5.43 -5.78 34.28
N THR A 25 -4.12 -6.02 34.36
CA THR A 25 -3.24 -6.15 33.20
C THR A 25 -3.71 -7.30 32.31
N LEU A 26 -4.03 -8.46 32.89
CA LEU A 26 -4.52 -9.61 32.13
C LEU A 26 -5.88 -9.33 31.46
N LYS A 27 -6.80 -8.64 32.14
CA LYS A 27 -8.08 -8.21 31.55
C LYS A 27 -7.87 -7.26 30.37
N LEU A 28 -6.96 -6.30 30.50
CA LEU A 28 -6.62 -5.38 29.41
C LEU A 28 -5.98 -6.13 28.22
N MET A 29 -5.15 -7.14 28.48
CA MET A 29 -4.64 -7.99 27.41
C MET A 29 -5.77 -8.69 26.68
N MET A 30 -6.67 -9.38 27.41
CA MET A 30 -7.82 -10.09 26.84
C MET A 30 -8.76 -9.17 26.06
N ASP A 31 -8.96 -7.94 26.54
CA ASP A 31 -9.81 -6.96 25.85
C ASP A 31 -9.22 -6.50 24.51
N ALA A 32 -7.88 -6.38 24.46
CA ALA A 32 -7.14 -6.00 23.25
C ALA A 32 -6.98 -7.12 22.22
N GLN A 33 -7.23 -8.39 22.59
CA GLN A 33 -7.16 -9.53 21.66
C GLN A 33 -8.33 -9.54 20.67
N GLY A 34 -8.16 -10.32 19.61
CA GLY A 34 -9.17 -10.54 18.59
C GLY A 34 -10.44 -11.15 19.17
N LYS A 35 -11.59 -10.62 18.76
CA LYS A 35 -12.91 -11.13 19.15
C LYS A 35 -13.61 -11.69 17.91
N GLN A 36 -14.37 -12.77 18.10
CA GLN A 36 -15.15 -13.35 17.02
C GLN A 36 -16.21 -12.35 16.52
N PRO A 37 -16.15 -11.91 15.25
CA PRO A 37 -17.14 -11.01 14.68
C PRO A 37 -18.43 -11.78 14.33
N PRO A 38 -19.57 -11.09 14.21
CA PRO A 38 -20.75 -11.69 13.60
C PRO A 38 -20.47 -12.06 12.13
N GLY A 39 -21.18 -13.06 11.61
CA GLY A 39 -21.06 -13.44 10.20
C GLY A 39 -19.94 -14.44 9.89
N VAL A 40 -19.48 -15.23 10.86
CA VAL A 40 -18.50 -16.32 10.61
C VAL A 40 -18.97 -17.26 9.50
N LEU A 41 -20.26 -17.63 9.48
CA LEU A 41 -20.86 -18.43 8.41
C LEU A 41 -20.93 -17.71 7.05
N ARG A 42 -20.74 -16.39 7.04
CA ARG A 42 -20.61 -15.54 5.83
C ARG A 42 -19.16 -15.23 5.49
N GLY A 43 -18.22 -15.97 6.08
CA GLY A 43 -16.80 -15.87 5.79
C GLY A 43 -16.02 -14.90 6.68
N ALA A 44 -16.59 -14.38 7.78
CA ALA A 44 -15.91 -13.51 8.74
C ALA A 44 -14.80 -14.25 9.54
N ILE A 45 -13.71 -14.56 8.85
CA ILE A 45 -12.61 -15.41 9.35
C ILE A 45 -11.41 -14.61 9.89
N LYS A 46 -11.48 -13.28 9.92
CA LYS A 46 -10.44 -12.43 10.55
C LYS A 46 -10.98 -11.82 11.84
N TRP A 47 -10.44 -12.26 12.96
CA TRP A 47 -10.79 -11.80 14.30
C TRP A 47 -9.79 -10.72 14.70
N TYR A 48 -10.12 -9.49 14.35
CA TYR A 48 -9.28 -8.33 14.61
C TYR A 48 -9.31 -7.95 16.09
N GLY A 49 -8.14 -7.65 16.64
CA GLY A 49 -7.95 -7.05 17.96
C GLY A 49 -7.58 -5.57 17.85
N SER A 50 -7.28 -4.95 18.99
CA SER A 50 -6.83 -3.55 19.04
C SER A 50 -5.34 -3.50 19.36
N LYS A 51 -4.50 -3.22 18.35
CA LYS A 51 -3.07 -2.99 18.57
C LYS A 51 -2.82 -1.82 19.50
N GLN A 52 -3.60 -0.75 19.37
CA GLN A 52 -3.42 0.44 20.21
C GLN A 52 -3.65 0.12 21.68
N GLU A 53 -4.67 -0.67 22.01
CA GLU A 53 -4.90 -1.12 23.38
C GLU A 53 -3.83 -2.11 23.84
N CYS A 54 -3.41 -3.02 22.96
CA CYS A 54 -2.34 -3.96 23.26
C CYS A 54 -1.03 -3.25 23.60
N ASP A 55 -0.61 -2.25 22.82
CA ASP A 55 0.62 -1.48 23.03
C ASP A 55 0.59 -0.65 24.35
N LEU A 56 -0.60 -0.37 24.89
CA LEU A 56 -0.76 0.37 26.16
C LEU A 56 -0.66 -0.53 27.41
N VAL A 57 -0.65 -1.86 27.24
CA VAL A 57 -0.55 -2.78 28.38
C VAL A 57 0.87 -2.77 28.94
N TYR A 58 1.01 -2.15 30.12
CA TYR A 58 2.27 -2.05 30.84
C TYR A 58 2.07 -2.38 32.31
N PHE A 59 2.95 -3.20 32.89
CA PHE A 59 2.95 -3.49 34.32
C PHE A 59 4.36 -3.60 34.89
N LYS A 60 4.64 -2.83 35.94
CA LYS A 60 5.93 -2.90 36.64
C LYS A 60 5.89 -3.97 37.72
N ILE A 61 6.54 -5.09 37.48
CA ILE A 61 6.61 -6.21 38.43
C ILE A 61 7.57 -5.84 39.58
N PRO A 62 7.15 -5.95 40.86
CA PRO A 62 8.02 -5.75 42.01
C PRO A 62 9.23 -6.70 41.97
N ASN A 63 10.41 -6.23 42.39
CA ASN A 63 11.67 -6.99 42.40
C ASN A 63 12.18 -7.49 41.04
N ARG A 64 11.61 -7.01 39.93
CA ARG A 64 12.07 -7.30 38.57
C ARG A 64 12.58 -6.03 37.89
N LYS A 65 13.73 -6.12 37.22
CA LYS A 65 14.36 -4.98 36.52
C LYS A 65 13.63 -4.60 35.24
N ARG A 66 13.16 -5.61 34.47
CA ARG A 66 12.44 -5.39 33.21
C ARG A 66 10.92 -5.34 33.49
N PRO A 67 10.18 -4.36 32.96
CA PRO A 67 8.73 -4.34 33.07
C PRO A 67 8.09 -5.50 32.31
N PHE A 68 6.78 -5.66 32.49
CA PHE A 68 5.92 -6.47 31.64
C PHE A 68 5.35 -5.55 30.56
N GLU A 69 5.61 -5.91 29.32
CA GLU A 69 5.15 -5.23 28.11
C GLU A 69 4.62 -6.30 27.16
N THR A 70 3.74 -5.88 26.27
CA THR A 70 3.04 -6.73 25.31
C THR A 70 3.45 -6.39 23.87
N SER A 71 3.12 -7.30 22.97
CA SER A 71 3.32 -7.18 21.54
C SER A 71 2.13 -7.80 20.82
N TYR A 72 1.80 -7.22 19.67
CA TYR A 72 0.69 -7.61 18.84
C TYR A 72 1.15 -8.62 17.78
N SER A 73 0.38 -9.69 17.59
CA SER A 73 0.68 -10.74 16.62
C SER A 73 -0.60 -11.28 15.97
N ARG A 74 -0.49 -11.83 14.77
CA ARG A 74 -1.58 -12.54 14.10
C ARG A 74 -1.23 -14.01 13.94
N LEU A 75 -2.11 -14.86 14.46
CA LEU A 75 -2.10 -16.30 14.30
C LEU A 75 -2.97 -16.67 13.09
N PHE A 76 -2.49 -17.58 12.26
CA PHE A 76 -3.24 -18.06 11.09
C PHE A 76 -3.51 -19.54 11.21
N PHE A 77 -4.78 -19.91 11.20
CA PHE A 77 -5.24 -21.29 11.23
C PHE A 77 -5.86 -21.68 9.90
N ASP A 78 -5.43 -22.78 9.29
CA ASP A 78 -6.03 -23.30 8.07
C ASP A 78 -7.39 -23.96 8.37
N LEU A 79 -8.46 -23.38 7.83
CA LEU A 79 -9.82 -23.82 8.07
C LEU A 79 -10.10 -25.22 7.50
N ALA A 80 -9.38 -25.64 6.45
CA ALA A 80 -9.53 -26.98 5.86
C ALA A 80 -8.95 -28.07 6.77
N VAL A 81 -7.88 -27.75 7.49
CA VAL A 81 -7.28 -28.65 8.49
C VAL A 81 -8.17 -28.74 9.72
N LEU A 82 -8.70 -27.61 10.17
CA LEU A 82 -9.70 -27.57 11.25
C LEU A 82 -10.99 -28.35 10.92
N SER A 83 -11.32 -28.50 9.63
CA SER A 83 -12.48 -29.27 9.15
C SER A 83 -12.20 -30.78 8.97
N GLY A 84 -11.04 -31.27 9.43
CA GLY A 84 -10.65 -32.68 9.36
C GLY A 84 -10.10 -33.14 8.01
N GLY A 85 -9.63 -32.22 7.16
CA GLY A 85 -8.99 -32.55 5.88
C GLY A 85 -7.51 -32.94 6.03
N ASN A 86 -7.06 -33.95 5.28
CA ASN A 86 -5.63 -34.34 5.16
C ASN A 86 -4.80 -33.32 4.34
N LYS A 87 -4.78 -32.05 4.76
CA LYS A 87 -3.95 -31.03 4.12
C LYS A 87 -2.89 -30.57 5.09
N THR A 88 -1.63 -30.60 4.68
CA THR A 88 -0.60 -29.80 5.33
C THR A 88 -0.90 -28.33 5.05
N CYS A 89 -0.65 -27.46 6.02
CA CYS A 89 -0.75 -26.01 5.88
C CYS A 89 -0.29 -25.51 4.49
N ASP A 90 -1.25 -25.12 3.63
CA ASP A 90 -0.95 -24.54 2.33
C ASP A 90 -1.21 -23.04 2.39
N ALA A 91 -0.12 -22.29 2.60
CA ALA A 91 -0.11 -20.82 2.64
C ALA A 91 -0.64 -20.16 1.35
N LYS A 92 -0.89 -20.92 0.27
CA LYS A 92 -1.48 -20.42 -0.98
C LYS A 92 -3.01 -20.45 -0.98
N THR A 93 -3.64 -21.14 -0.04
CA THR A 93 -5.10 -21.19 0.07
C THR A 93 -5.56 -20.08 1.01
N GLY A 94 -6.24 -19.06 0.47
CA GLY A 94 -6.72 -17.89 1.22
C GLY A 94 -7.84 -18.17 2.24
N TYR A 95 -7.86 -19.35 2.86
CA TYR A 95 -8.87 -19.83 3.81
C TYR A 95 -8.30 -19.98 5.22
N ALA A 96 -7.41 -19.07 5.63
CA ALA A 96 -6.92 -19.08 7.00
C ALA A 96 -7.77 -18.18 7.90
N LEU A 97 -8.24 -18.74 9.01
CA LEU A 97 -8.74 -17.98 10.15
C LEU A 97 -7.59 -17.17 10.74
N GLY A 98 -7.70 -15.84 10.70
CA GLY A 98 -6.74 -14.94 11.32
C GLY A 98 -7.21 -14.55 12.71
N PHE A 99 -6.43 -14.82 13.75
CA PHE A 99 -6.71 -14.40 15.12
C PHE A 99 -5.60 -13.46 15.61
N ASP A 100 -5.99 -12.25 16.00
CA ASP A 100 -5.06 -11.29 16.56
C ASP A 100 -4.86 -11.53 18.06
N ALA A 101 -3.61 -11.78 18.47
CA ALA A 101 -3.24 -12.06 19.85
C ALA A 101 -2.37 -10.94 20.43
N CYS A 102 -2.76 -10.46 21.61
CA CYS A 102 -1.95 -9.61 22.46
C CYS A 102 -1.20 -10.48 23.48
N LEU A 103 0.12 -10.61 23.30
CA LEU A 103 0.98 -11.51 24.08
C LEU A 103 2.15 -10.71 24.67
N PRO A 104 2.87 -11.22 25.68
CA PRO A 104 4.07 -10.55 26.18
C PRO A 104 5.10 -10.31 25.08
N ASN A 105 5.75 -9.15 25.09
CA ASN A 105 6.83 -8.79 24.16
C ASN A 105 8.06 -9.71 24.29
N SER A 106 8.17 -10.47 25.38
CA SER A 106 9.24 -11.46 25.57
C SER A 106 9.00 -12.80 24.87
N CYS A 107 7.85 -13.01 24.24
CA CYS A 107 7.54 -14.23 23.50
C CYS A 107 8.17 -14.18 22.11
N ASN A 108 8.94 -15.21 21.77
CA ASN A 108 9.40 -15.41 20.39
C ASN A 108 8.34 -16.18 19.58
N ARG A 109 8.47 -16.22 18.25
CA ARG A 109 7.55 -16.95 17.34
C ARG A 109 7.26 -18.37 17.83
N ASN A 110 8.29 -19.12 18.22
CA ASN A 110 8.14 -20.50 18.70
C ASN A 110 7.38 -20.61 20.03
N ASP A 111 7.51 -19.61 20.91
CA ASP A 111 6.75 -19.59 22.16
C ASP A 111 5.27 -19.36 21.86
N ILE A 112 4.96 -18.46 20.93
CA ILE A 112 3.59 -18.18 20.49
C ILE A 112 2.94 -19.43 19.87
N PHE A 113 3.67 -20.19 19.05
CA PHE A 113 3.19 -21.46 18.51
C PHE A 113 2.79 -22.45 19.61
N LYS A 114 3.67 -22.67 20.60
CA LYS A 114 3.40 -23.59 21.72
C LYS A 114 2.23 -23.13 22.60
N ILE A 115 2.09 -21.82 22.78
CA ILE A 115 0.98 -21.24 23.55
C ILE A 115 -0.33 -21.45 22.81
N ALA A 116 -0.35 -21.18 21.51
CA ALA A 116 -1.53 -21.40 20.70
C ALA A 116 -1.91 -22.88 20.71
N GLU A 117 -0.95 -23.80 20.55
CA GLU A 117 -1.18 -25.23 20.70
C GLU A 117 -1.85 -25.54 22.05
N PHE A 118 -1.25 -25.16 23.17
CA PHE A 118 -1.80 -25.39 24.51
C PHE A 118 -3.20 -24.79 24.75
N VAL A 119 -3.46 -23.57 24.27
CA VAL A 119 -4.77 -22.91 24.44
C VAL A 119 -5.84 -23.59 23.59
N PHE A 120 -5.49 -23.99 22.36
CA PHE A 120 -6.40 -24.57 21.39
C PHE A 120 -6.49 -26.11 21.46
N GLU A 121 -5.69 -26.77 22.31
CA GLU A 121 -5.77 -28.20 22.65
C GLU A 121 -7.15 -28.56 23.24
N THR A 122 -7.76 -27.63 23.97
CA THR A 122 -9.10 -27.84 24.56
C THR A 122 -10.24 -27.89 23.52
N GLY A 123 -9.97 -27.59 22.25
CA GLY A 123 -10.97 -27.47 21.18
C GLY A 123 -10.67 -28.21 19.88
N ASN A 124 -9.71 -29.16 19.83
CA ASN A 124 -9.25 -29.82 18.59
C ASN A 124 -8.76 -28.84 17.50
N MET A 125 -8.31 -27.63 17.86
CA MET A 125 -7.93 -26.58 16.91
C MET A 125 -6.41 -26.49 16.64
N THR A 126 -5.62 -27.33 17.29
CA THR A 126 -4.15 -27.29 17.28
C THR A 126 -3.53 -27.65 15.94
N ASP A 127 -4.07 -28.67 15.28
CA ASP A 127 -3.54 -29.18 14.00
C ASP A 127 -3.64 -28.14 12.87
N GLY A 128 -4.49 -27.12 13.05
CA GLY A 128 -4.73 -26.08 12.06
C GLY A 128 -3.76 -24.90 12.10
N LEU A 129 -2.91 -24.71 13.11
CA LEU A 129 -2.05 -23.52 13.21
C LEU A 129 -0.89 -23.57 12.20
N CYS A 130 -0.90 -22.65 11.24
CA CYS A 130 0.02 -22.69 10.11
C CYS A 130 1.11 -21.63 10.13
N SER A 131 0.80 -20.43 10.59
CA SER A 131 1.80 -19.36 10.69
C SER A 131 1.48 -18.36 11.79
N VAL A 132 2.55 -17.74 12.29
CA VAL A 132 2.49 -16.65 13.25
C VAL A 132 3.27 -15.48 12.64
N THR A 133 2.60 -14.35 12.49
CA THR A 133 3.21 -13.11 12.00
C THR A 133 3.18 -12.09 13.13
N THR A 134 4.37 -11.62 13.52
CA THR A 134 4.53 -10.57 14.53
C THR A 134 4.71 -9.21 13.87
N MET A 135 4.55 -8.12 14.63
CA MET A 135 4.86 -6.77 14.14
C MET A 135 6.34 -6.62 13.73
N GLU A 136 7.25 -7.35 14.38
CA GLU A 136 8.67 -7.31 14.04
C GLU A 136 8.94 -8.00 12.68
N ASP A 137 8.20 -9.06 12.36
CA ASP A 137 8.37 -9.80 11.10
C ASP A 137 8.03 -8.98 9.86
N ILE A 138 7.07 -8.06 9.99
CA ILE A 138 6.64 -7.21 8.88
C ILE A 138 7.38 -5.89 8.84
N LYS A 139 8.07 -5.51 9.92
CA LYS A 139 8.72 -4.21 10.06
C LYS A 139 9.78 -4.02 8.98
N VAL A 140 9.62 -2.98 8.18
CA VAL A 140 10.63 -2.53 7.23
C VAL A 140 11.22 -1.22 7.75
N ASP A 141 12.50 -1.24 8.07
CA ASP A 141 13.21 -0.04 8.52
C ASP A 141 13.50 0.92 7.36
N TYR A 142 13.62 2.21 7.69
CA TYR A 142 14.01 3.24 6.74
C TYR A 142 15.50 3.14 6.43
N ASP A 143 15.84 3.01 5.15
CA ASP A 143 17.22 2.94 4.67
C ASP A 143 17.72 4.31 4.18
N TYR A 144 19.02 4.45 3.87
CA TYR A 144 19.60 5.68 3.29
C TYR A 144 18.85 6.14 2.03
N ARG A 145 18.32 5.19 1.24
CA ARG A 145 17.50 5.45 0.04
C ARG A 145 16.21 6.19 0.36
N SER A 146 15.57 5.84 1.48
CA SER A 146 14.36 6.49 1.97
C SER A 146 14.63 7.95 2.31
N TYR A 147 15.72 8.23 3.01
CA TYR A 147 16.12 9.59 3.36
C TYR A 147 16.45 10.44 2.12
N ILE A 148 17.06 9.85 1.09
CA ILE A 148 17.29 10.54 -0.20
C ILE A 148 15.96 10.97 -0.83
N VAL A 149 14.99 10.05 -0.96
CA VAL A 149 13.69 10.37 -1.57
C VAL A 149 12.93 11.42 -0.75
N MET A 150 12.88 11.26 0.57
CA MET A 150 12.24 12.23 1.47
C MET A 150 12.88 13.60 1.37
N THR A 151 14.20 13.67 1.22
CA THR A 151 14.93 14.94 1.02
C THR A 151 14.56 15.58 -0.32
N ILE A 152 14.51 14.80 -1.42
CA ILE A 152 14.11 15.32 -2.74
C ILE A 152 12.67 15.85 -2.71
N ILE A 153 11.73 15.09 -2.13
CA ILE A 153 10.34 15.52 -1.98
C ILE A 153 10.28 16.79 -1.10
N GLY A 154 11.04 16.83 -0.01
CA GLY A 154 11.15 18.00 0.87
C GLY A 154 11.63 19.24 0.12
N ILE A 155 12.68 19.13 -0.71
CA ILE A 155 13.19 20.24 -1.54
C ILE A 155 12.10 20.72 -2.52
N ILE A 156 11.39 19.80 -3.18
CA ILE A 156 10.30 20.17 -4.10
C ILE A 156 9.19 20.92 -3.34
N LEU A 157 8.79 20.44 -2.17
CA LEU A 157 7.79 21.12 -1.33
C LEU A 157 8.25 22.50 -0.85
N VAL A 158 9.53 22.66 -0.54
CA VAL A 158 10.11 23.97 -0.19
C VAL A 158 10.07 24.92 -1.38
N ILE A 159 10.42 24.46 -2.59
CA ILE A 159 10.34 25.28 -3.81
C ILE A 159 8.88 25.66 -4.12
N VAL A 160 7.95 24.72 -4.02
CA VAL A 160 6.52 24.95 -4.27
C VAL A 160 5.95 25.92 -3.23
N SER A 161 6.27 25.77 -1.96
CA SER A 161 5.80 26.68 -0.91
C SER A 161 6.38 28.07 -1.06
N ALA A 162 7.69 28.21 -1.28
CA ALA A 162 8.34 29.50 -1.49
C ALA A 162 7.82 30.21 -2.75
N SER A 163 7.65 29.49 -3.87
CA SER A 163 7.06 30.06 -5.10
C SER A 163 5.60 30.47 -4.92
N SER A 164 4.80 29.68 -4.20
CA SER A 164 3.40 29.99 -3.91
C SER A 164 3.27 31.22 -3.00
N ILE A 165 4.14 31.35 -1.99
CA ILE A 165 4.20 32.51 -1.09
C ILE A 165 4.57 33.77 -1.88
N LEU A 166 5.61 33.70 -2.72
CA LEU A 166 6.01 34.83 -3.56
C LEU A 166 4.90 35.26 -4.53
N ASP A 167 4.25 34.30 -5.18
CA ASP A 167 3.20 34.56 -6.16
C ASP A 167 1.92 35.14 -5.53
N TYR A 168 1.51 34.63 -4.36
CA TYR A 168 0.24 35.01 -3.75
C TYR A 168 0.35 36.25 -2.84
N LEU A 169 1.44 36.39 -2.08
CA LEU A 169 1.56 37.42 -1.05
C LEU A 169 2.41 38.63 -1.46
N ILE A 170 3.42 38.43 -2.32
CA ILE A 170 4.49 39.43 -2.50
C ILE A 170 4.44 40.09 -3.87
N LEU A 171 3.99 39.39 -4.92
CA LEU A 171 3.98 39.91 -6.28
C LEU A 171 2.60 40.44 -6.68
N PRO A 172 2.38 41.76 -6.75
CA PRO A 172 1.16 42.31 -7.32
C PRO A 172 1.04 41.93 -8.80
N GLU A 173 -0.20 41.73 -9.25
CA GLU A 173 -0.54 41.14 -10.55
C GLU A 173 0.15 41.83 -11.75
N LYS A 174 0.39 43.15 -11.65
CA LYS A 174 1.00 44.00 -12.69
C LYS A 174 2.48 44.36 -12.44
N SER A 175 3.20 43.63 -11.60
CA SER A 175 4.62 43.94 -11.31
C SER A 175 5.56 43.72 -12.51
N PRO A 176 6.47 44.67 -12.81
CA PRO A 176 7.44 44.53 -13.89
C PRO A 176 8.51 43.45 -13.59
N LEU A 177 8.73 43.13 -12.30
CA LEU A 177 9.64 42.04 -11.89
C LEU A 177 9.23 40.68 -12.46
N ARG A 178 7.95 40.49 -12.81
CA ARG A 178 7.39 39.23 -13.31
C ARG A 178 7.93 38.81 -14.68
N SER A 179 8.58 39.71 -15.43
CA SER A 179 9.19 39.41 -16.73
C SER A 179 10.62 38.85 -16.66
N GLU A 180 11.24 38.82 -15.48
CA GLU A 180 12.59 38.26 -15.30
C GLU A 180 12.58 36.73 -15.53
N PRO A 181 13.49 36.17 -16.36
CA PRO A 181 13.43 34.76 -16.77
C PRO A 181 13.59 33.79 -15.59
N GLY A 182 14.44 34.13 -14.61
CA GLY A 182 14.59 33.33 -13.40
C GLY A 182 13.34 33.34 -12.52
N LEU A 183 12.65 34.48 -12.43
CA LEU A 183 11.41 34.58 -11.67
C LEU A 183 10.26 33.87 -12.39
N ILE A 184 10.21 33.90 -13.72
CA ILE A 184 9.25 33.13 -14.52
C ILE A 184 9.41 31.63 -14.24
N LEU A 185 10.65 31.12 -14.26
CA LEU A 185 10.93 29.72 -13.97
C LEU A 185 10.53 29.34 -12.53
N PHE A 186 10.83 30.19 -11.56
CA PHE A 186 10.46 29.94 -10.17
C PHE A 186 8.94 29.97 -9.95
N LEU A 187 8.25 30.93 -10.57
CA LEU A 187 6.78 31.05 -10.53
C LEU A 187 6.07 29.90 -11.26
N ALA A 188 6.76 29.15 -12.11
CA ALA A 188 6.20 27.94 -12.71
C ALA A 188 5.86 26.87 -11.67
N PHE A 189 6.48 26.89 -10.48
CA PHE A 189 6.18 25.98 -9.37
C PHE A 189 5.07 26.47 -8.44
N SER A 190 4.52 27.68 -8.67
CA SER A 190 3.46 28.24 -7.84
C SER A 190 2.20 27.38 -7.91
N PHE A 191 1.78 26.84 -6.76
CA PHE A 191 0.59 26.02 -6.63
C PHE A 191 -0.70 26.76 -7.00
N PRO A 192 -1.03 27.95 -6.44
CA PRO A 192 -2.29 28.62 -6.75
C PRO A 192 -2.43 28.95 -8.24
N ARG A 193 -1.33 29.29 -8.91
CA ARG A 193 -1.33 29.55 -10.36
C ARG A 193 -1.59 28.29 -11.17
N ASN A 194 -0.88 27.20 -10.87
CA ASN A 194 -1.08 25.92 -11.56
C ASN A 194 -2.52 25.40 -11.34
N VAL A 195 -3.07 25.53 -10.13
CA VAL A 195 -4.46 25.17 -9.84
C VAL A 195 -5.45 26.07 -10.59
N ALA A 196 -5.24 27.39 -10.58
CA ALA A 196 -6.07 28.32 -11.33
C ALA A 196 -6.07 28.04 -12.84
N GLU A 197 -4.91 27.68 -13.42
CA GLU A 197 -4.79 27.29 -14.83
C GLU A 197 -5.49 25.96 -15.13
N ILE A 198 -5.44 24.99 -14.21
CA ILE A 198 -6.17 23.73 -14.35
C ILE A 198 -7.68 23.96 -14.25
N MET A 199 -8.12 24.83 -13.33
CA MET A 199 -9.53 25.14 -13.09
C MET A 199 -10.12 26.13 -14.11
N SER A 200 -9.29 26.90 -14.81
CA SER A 200 -9.76 27.86 -15.82
C SER A 200 -10.31 27.17 -17.08
N GLY A 201 -10.32 25.83 -17.12
CA GLY A 201 -10.94 25.05 -18.20
C GLY A 201 -10.26 25.40 -19.52
N GLY A 202 -8.96 25.09 -19.60
CA GLY A 202 -8.03 25.59 -20.62
C GLY A 202 -8.67 25.93 -21.96
N LYS A 203 -8.63 27.21 -22.34
CA LYS A 203 -9.09 27.82 -23.61
C LYS A 203 -9.84 26.85 -24.53
N SER A 204 -11.08 26.53 -24.16
CA SER A 204 -12.00 25.71 -24.96
C SER A 204 -12.02 26.25 -26.40
N GLY A 205 -11.60 25.44 -27.37
CA GLY A 205 -11.61 25.81 -28.80
C GLY A 205 -10.27 26.25 -29.42
N GLN A 206 -9.12 26.05 -28.78
CA GLN A 206 -7.83 26.23 -29.47
C GLN A 206 -7.71 25.31 -30.70
N LYS A 207 -7.29 25.86 -31.84
CA LYS A 207 -7.09 25.13 -33.11
C LYS A 207 -6.17 23.92 -32.91
N GLY A 208 -6.74 22.72 -33.00
CA GLY A 208 -6.01 21.44 -32.91
C GLY A 208 -6.20 20.66 -31.60
N GLN A 209 -7.19 21.00 -30.76
CA GLN A 209 -7.64 20.13 -29.68
C GLN A 209 -8.79 19.22 -30.13
N ILE A 210 -8.81 17.98 -29.66
CA ILE A 210 -9.87 17.00 -29.92
C ILE A 210 -10.78 16.96 -28.69
N GLY A 211 -11.80 17.82 -28.67
CA GLY A 211 -12.69 18.03 -27.52
C GLY A 211 -13.20 16.74 -26.84
N PRO A 212 -13.78 15.78 -27.59
CA PRO A 212 -14.32 14.54 -27.01
C PRO A 212 -13.30 13.66 -26.27
N ILE A 213 -12.01 13.74 -26.64
CA ILE A 213 -10.96 12.94 -25.99
C ILE A 213 -10.80 13.32 -24.51
N HIS A 214 -11.02 14.59 -24.15
CA HIS A 214 -10.93 15.03 -22.76
C HIS A 214 -11.95 14.33 -21.86
N PHE A 215 -13.17 14.11 -22.36
CA PHE A 215 -14.22 13.42 -21.62
C PHE A 215 -13.91 11.92 -21.46
N ILE A 216 -13.49 11.25 -22.54
CA ILE A 216 -13.09 9.83 -22.49
C ILE A 216 -11.93 9.64 -21.50
N ARG A 217 -10.97 10.56 -21.49
CA ARG A 217 -9.85 10.55 -20.56
C ARG A 217 -10.30 10.70 -19.11
N PHE A 218 -11.23 11.61 -18.83
CA PHE A 218 -11.78 11.81 -17.49
C PHE A 218 -12.45 10.53 -16.96
N ILE A 219 -13.31 9.90 -17.77
CA ILE A 219 -13.97 8.64 -17.38
C ILE A 219 -12.93 7.54 -17.17
N SER A 220 -11.99 7.37 -18.09
CA SER A 220 -10.98 6.29 -18.00
C SER A 220 -10.08 6.44 -16.77
N ILE A 221 -9.61 7.66 -16.47
CA ILE A 221 -8.81 7.91 -15.26
C ILE A 221 -9.62 7.63 -13.99
N THR A 222 -10.87 8.10 -13.93
CA THR A 222 -11.74 7.89 -12.78
C THR A 222 -11.99 6.40 -12.57
N TRP A 223 -12.26 5.66 -13.64
CA TRP A 223 -12.51 4.23 -13.59
C TRP A 223 -11.30 3.44 -13.05
N VAL A 224 -10.10 3.71 -13.58
CA VAL A 224 -8.86 3.07 -13.09
C VAL A 224 -8.59 3.39 -11.62
N ILE A 225 -8.82 4.63 -11.17
CA ILE A 225 -8.64 5.03 -9.77
C ILE A 225 -9.60 4.25 -8.87
N VAL A 226 -10.90 4.25 -9.20
CA VAL A 226 -11.93 3.53 -8.41
C VAL A 226 -11.60 2.04 -8.33
N CYS A 227 -11.23 1.41 -9.44
CA CYS A 227 -10.83 0.01 -9.49
C CYS A 227 -9.64 -0.29 -8.56
N HIS A 228 -8.55 0.50 -8.62
CA HIS A 228 -7.38 0.29 -7.77
C HIS A 228 -7.64 0.56 -6.29
N CYS A 229 -8.45 1.58 -5.96
CA CYS A 229 -8.86 1.84 -4.59
C CYS A 229 -9.61 0.63 -4.02
N ILE A 230 -10.64 0.13 -4.71
CA ILE A 230 -11.44 -1.01 -4.25
C ILE A 230 -10.59 -2.27 -4.14
N MET A 231 -9.77 -2.58 -5.16
CA MET A 231 -8.88 -3.74 -5.16
C MET A 231 -7.92 -3.74 -3.96
N SER A 232 -7.41 -2.57 -3.58
CA SER A 232 -6.54 -2.44 -2.40
C SER A 232 -7.26 -2.81 -1.10
N PHE A 233 -8.56 -2.50 -0.99
CA PHE A 233 -9.39 -2.85 0.18
C PHE A 233 -9.90 -4.29 0.18
N LEU A 234 -9.99 -4.98 -0.98
CA LEU A 234 -10.48 -6.36 -1.05
C LEU A 234 -9.70 -7.31 -0.14
N SER A 235 -8.38 -7.11 -0.03
CA SER A 235 -7.50 -7.88 0.87
C SER A 235 -7.87 -7.78 2.36
N ASN A 236 -8.69 -6.80 2.75
CA ASN A 236 -9.09 -6.51 4.12
C ASN A 236 -10.56 -6.81 4.42
N ILE A 237 -11.32 -7.29 3.43
CA ILE A 237 -12.71 -7.69 3.64
C ILE A 237 -12.76 -8.89 4.59
N ASN A 238 -13.62 -8.79 5.60
CA ASN A 238 -13.84 -9.87 6.55
C ASN A 238 -14.93 -10.83 6.05
N ASN A 239 -16.05 -10.32 5.52
CA ASN A 239 -17.16 -11.17 5.07
C ASN A 239 -17.04 -11.54 3.60
N TYR A 240 -16.24 -12.56 3.29
CA TYR A 240 -16.00 -12.95 1.90
C TYR A 240 -17.27 -13.40 1.14
N MET A 241 -18.24 -14.02 1.81
CA MET A 241 -19.48 -14.44 1.15
C MET A 241 -20.37 -13.25 0.78
N ASP A 242 -20.38 -12.20 1.61
CA ASP A 242 -21.08 -10.96 1.27
C ASP A 242 -20.46 -10.32 0.02
N MET A 243 -19.11 -10.35 -0.09
CA MET A 243 -18.42 -9.90 -1.30
C MET A 243 -18.86 -10.69 -2.53
N MET A 244 -18.94 -12.02 -2.43
CA MET A 244 -19.40 -12.87 -3.55
C MET A 244 -20.82 -12.49 -4.01
N SER A 245 -21.71 -12.16 -3.08
CA SER A 245 -23.05 -11.69 -3.44
C SER A 245 -23.07 -10.34 -4.19
N ILE A 246 -22.07 -9.48 -3.94
CA ILE A 246 -21.98 -8.14 -4.52
C ILE A 246 -21.33 -8.17 -5.91
N ILE A 247 -20.49 -9.16 -6.19
CA ILE A 247 -19.77 -9.29 -7.46
C ILE A 247 -20.75 -9.44 -8.64
N ASP A 248 -21.88 -10.11 -8.45
CA ASP A 248 -22.85 -10.35 -9.54
C ASP A 248 -23.62 -9.09 -9.97
N TYR A 249 -23.55 -8.00 -9.20
CA TYR A 249 -24.24 -6.77 -9.58
C TYR A 249 -23.55 -6.09 -10.78
N PRO A 250 -24.32 -5.58 -11.76
CA PRO A 250 -23.76 -4.95 -12.97
C PRO A 250 -22.78 -3.81 -12.69
N MET A 251 -23.05 -2.98 -11.67
CA MET A 251 -22.15 -1.88 -11.28
C MET A 251 -20.82 -2.38 -10.73
N THR A 252 -20.83 -3.48 -9.98
CA THR A 252 -19.63 -4.12 -9.47
C THR A 252 -18.81 -4.73 -10.60
N GLN A 253 -19.47 -5.33 -11.60
CA GLN A 253 -18.81 -5.86 -12.79
C GLN A 253 -18.09 -4.76 -13.58
N ILE A 254 -18.66 -3.56 -13.72
CA ILE A 254 -17.97 -2.43 -14.34
C ILE A 254 -16.68 -2.11 -13.56
N ILE A 255 -16.75 -2.04 -12.24
CA ILE A 255 -15.59 -1.71 -11.40
C ILE A 255 -14.49 -2.78 -11.49
N ILE A 256 -14.86 -4.06 -11.31
CA ILE A 256 -13.90 -5.17 -11.26
C ILE A 256 -13.25 -5.41 -12.63
N ASN A 257 -13.98 -5.19 -13.73
CA ASN A 257 -13.44 -5.29 -15.08
C ASN A 257 -12.72 -4.00 -15.53
N GLY A 258 -12.08 -3.28 -14.60
CA GLY A 258 -11.37 -2.02 -14.87
C GLY A 258 -10.21 -2.13 -15.86
N PHE A 259 -9.74 -3.34 -16.20
CA PHE A 259 -8.71 -3.56 -17.23
C PHE A 259 -9.14 -3.05 -18.61
N PHE A 260 -10.44 -3.05 -18.94
CA PHE A 260 -10.94 -2.45 -20.20
C PHE A 260 -10.70 -0.93 -20.25
N SER A 261 -10.52 -0.26 -19.12
CA SER A 261 -10.10 1.14 -19.11
C SER A 261 -8.69 1.34 -19.70
N VAL A 262 -7.85 0.31 -19.69
CA VAL A 262 -6.50 0.36 -20.28
C VAL A 262 -6.56 0.45 -21.81
N ASP A 263 -7.53 -0.23 -22.43
CA ASP A 263 -7.75 -0.16 -23.88
C ASP A 263 -8.11 1.26 -24.33
N ASN A 264 -8.91 1.98 -23.55
CA ASN A 264 -9.21 3.39 -23.80
C ASN A 264 -7.94 4.26 -23.77
N PHE A 265 -6.99 3.98 -22.86
CA PHE A 265 -5.72 4.71 -22.82
C PHE A 265 -4.85 4.41 -24.04
N PHE A 266 -4.79 3.17 -24.52
CA PHE A 266 -4.09 2.83 -25.75
C PHE A 266 -4.73 3.49 -26.96
N PHE A 267 -6.06 3.48 -27.06
CA PHE A 267 -6.80 4.15 -28.11
C PHE A 267 -6.52 5.66 -28.14
N ILE A 268 -6.67 6.35 -27.00
CA ILE A 268 -6.38 7.79 -26.90
C ILE A 268 -4.92 8.09 -27.26
N GLY A 269 -3.99 7.26 -26.78
CA GLY A 269 -2.57 7.38 -27.08
C GLY A 269 -2.28 7.27 -28.58
N ALA A 270 -2.84 6.24 -29.24
CA ALA A 270 -2.67 6.00 -30.67
C ALA A 270 -3.28 7.12 -31.52
N VAL A 271 -4.48 7.58 -31.18
CA VAL A 271 -5.15 8.69 -31.87
C VAL A 271 -4.34 9.98 -31.75
N LEU A 272 -3.87 10.33 -30.55
CA LEU A 272 -3.11 11.56 -30.33
C LEU A 272 -1.75 11.53 -31.04
N VAL A 273 -1.03 10.42 -30.99
CA VAL A 273 0.26 10.26 -31.67
C VAL A 273 0.06 10.35 -33.19
N SER A 274 -0.95 9.68 -33.74
CA SER A 274 -1.26 9.73 -35.18
C SER A 274 -1.66 11.14 -35.62
N PHE A 275 -2.53 11.80 -34.86
CA PHE A 275 -2.96 13.17 -35.15
C PHE A 275 -1.78 14.16 -35.16
N LEU A 276 -0.92 14.10 -34.14
CA LEU A 276 0.28 14.95 -34.08
C LEU A 276 1.29 14.60 -35.17
N PHE A 277 1.43 13.32 -35.53
CA PHE A 277 2.28 12.88 -36.62
C PHE A 277 1.86 13.49 -37.95
N PHE A 278 0.58 13.39 -38.34
CA PHE A 278 0.10 13.97 -39.60
C PHE A 278 0.22 15.49 -39.61
N LYS A 279 -0.07 16.15 -38.49
CA LYS A 279 0.09 17.61 -38.35
C LYS A 279 1.55 18.05 -38.52
N GLU A 280 2.50 17.30 -37.95
CA GLU A 280 3.93 17.61 -38.10
C GLU A 280 4.45 17.22 -39.49
N LEU A 281 3.87 16.21 -40.14
CA LEU A 281 4.21 15.81 -41.51
C LEU A 281 3.86 16.93 -42.50
N GLU A 282 2.71 17.58 -42.34
CA GLU A 282 2.32 18.76 -43.12
C GLU A 282 3.24 19.96 -42.83
N ARG A 283 3.62 20.17 -41.56
CA ARG A 283 4.45 21.31 -41.15
C ARG A 283 5.91 21.17 -41.59
N ASN A 284 6.50 20.00 -41.39
CA ASN A 284 7.94 19.76 -41.54
C ASN A 284 8.25 18.29 -41.88
N ARG A 285 7.85 17.87 -43.08
CA ARG A 285 8.07 16.50 -43.61
C ARG A 285 9.51 15.98 -43.44
N LYS A 286 10.52 16.84 -43.65
CA LYS A 286 11.93 16.45 -43.54
C LYS A 286 12.32 16.04 -42.11
N MET A 287 11.74 16.68 -41.10
CA MET A 287 12.03 16.38 -39.69
C MET A 287 11.40 15.04 -39.30
N VAL A 288 10.13 14.83 -39.66
CA VAL A 288 9.37 13.60 -39.34
C VAL A 288 9.93 12.36 -40.05
N MET A 289 10.46 12.53 -41.27
CA MET A 289 11.09 11.44 -42.02
C MET A 289 12.58 11.24 -41.66
N SER A 290 13.15 12.09 -40.81
CA SER A 290 14.55 11.97 -40.37
C SER A 290 14.67 11.12 -39.11
N VAL A 291 15.71 10.28 -39.05
CA VAL A 291 16.09 9.52 -37.85
C VAL A 291 16.28 10.45 -36.65
N LYS A 292 16.83 11.65 -36.86
CA LYS A 292 17.01 12.64 -35.78
C LYS A 292 15.69 13.11 -35.17
N GLY A 293 14.63 13.24 -35.99
CA GLY A 293 13.30 13.62 -35.51
C GLY A 293 12.69 12.57 -34.61
N TRP A 294 12.80 11.28 -34.99
CA TRP A 294 12.35 10.17 -34.16
C TRP A 294 13.12 10.03 -32.85
N ILE A 295 14.45 10.21 -32.88
CA ILE A 295 15.27 10.22 -31.65
C ILE A 295 14.80 11.34 -30.71
N MET A 296 14.63 12.56 -31.22
CA MET A 296 14.14 13.69 -30.42
C MET A 296 12.74 13.46 -29.86
N PHE A 297 11.84 12.86 -30.65
CA PHE A 297 10.48 12.52 -30.21
C PHE A 297 10.50 11.56 -29.01
N TYR A 298 11.26 10.46 -29.10
CA TYR A 298 11.36 9.50 -28.00
C TYR A 298 12.11 10.07 -26.79
N LEU A 299 13.13 10.89 -26.99
CA LEU A 299 13.85 11.56 -25.91
C LEU A 299 12.93 12.50 -25.12
N HIS A 300 12.16 13.35 -25.81
CA HIS A 300 11.17 14.20 -25.15
C HIS A 300 10.09 13.40 -24.41
N ARG A 301 9.65 12.27 -24.98
CA ARG A 301 8.69 11.37 -24.33
C ARG A 301 9.26 10.78 -23.04
N TYR A 302 10.51 10.31 -23.09
CA TYR A 302 11.20 9.74 -21.93
C TYR A 302 11.42 10.79 -20.83
N LEU A 303 11.99 11.95 -21.17
CA LEU A 303 12.24 13.05 -20.23
C LEU A 303 10.96 13.60 -19.58
N ARG A 304 9.81 13.50 -20.27
CA ARG A 304 8.51 13.93 -19.72
C ARG A 304 7.90 12.92 -18.75
N LEU A 305 7.96 11.63 -19.07
CA LEU A 305 7.24 10.57 -18.32
C LEU A 305 8.09 9.99 -17.19
N SER A 306 9.38 9.79 -17.43
CA SER A 306 10.26 9.05 -16.54
C SER A 306 10.45 9.70 -15.16
N PRO A 307 10.59 11.03 -15.01
CA PRO A 307 10.80 11.64 -13.70
C PRO A 307 9.67 11.35 -12.70
N SER A 308 8.41 11.52 -13.14
CA SER A 308 7.25 11.26 -12.27
C SER A 308 7.07 9.78 -11.98
N TYR A 309 7.30 8.92 -12.97
CA TYR A 309 7.22 7.47 -12.82
C TYR A 309 8.27 6.93 -11.83
N PHE A 310 9.53 7.34 -11.97
CA PHE A 310 10.60 6.91 -11.06
C PHE A 310 10.39 7.44 -9.64
N MET A 311 9.91 8.68 -9.50
CA MET A 311 9.56 9.24 -8.20
C MET A 311 8.42 8.44 -7.53
N ALA A 312 7.39 8.05 -8.28
CA ALA A 312 6.29 7.25 -7.75
C ALA A 312 6.74 5.87 -7.27
N ILE A 313 7.63 5.19 -8.02
CA ILE A 313 8.20 3.90 -7.61
C ILE A 313 9.10 4.08 -6.38
N ALA A 314 10.02 5.04 -6.42
CA ALA A 314 10.95 5.31 -5.33
C ALA A 314 10.20 5.65 -4.03
N PHE A 315 9.13 6.46 -4.13
CA PHE A 315 8.23 6.72 -3.01
C PHE A 315 7.53 5.45 -2.52
N SER A 316 6.94 4.67 -3.43
CA SER A 316 6.18 3.47 -3.06
C SER A 316 7.05 2.45 -2.31
N VAL A 317 8.28 2.23 -2.76
CA VAL A 317 9.16 1.19 -2.21
C VAL A 317 9.94 1.70 -0.99
N TRP A 318 10.52 2.89 -1.05
CA TRP A 318 11.44 3.37 -0.01
C TRP A 318 10.78 4.25 1.04
N VAL A 319 9.60 4.83 0.79
CA VAL A 319 8.90 5.68 1.76
C VAL A 319 7.62 5.02 2.25
N TYR A 320 6.75 4.60 1.33
CA TYR A 320 5.45 4.06 1.65
C TYR A 320 5.54 2.67 2.29
N THR A 321 6.34 1.73 1.76
CA THR A 321 6.45 0.39 2.37
C THR A 321 6.93 0.42 3.83
N PRO A 322 8.02 1.13 4.20
CA PRO A 322 8.40 1.28 5.61
C PRO A 322 7.29 1.88 6.47
N TRP A 323 6.64 2.95 6.00
CA TRP A 323 5.53 3.60 6.70
C TRP A 323 4.32 2.68 6.89
N ALA A 324 3.99 1.90 5.85
CA ALA A 324 2.87 0.98 5.82
C ALA A 324 3.13 -0.22 6.71
N SER A 325 4.35 -0.76 6.70
CA SER A 325 4.75 -1.96 7.45
C SER A 325 4.49 -1.89 8.97
N GLN A 326 4.42 -0.69 9.53
CA GLN A 326 4.18 -0.47 10.96
C GLN A 326 2.70 -0.61 11.37
N ARG A 327 1.79 -0.85 10.41
CA ARG A 327 0.34 -0.92 10.61
C ARG A 327 -0.17 -2.36 10.55
N VAL A 328 -1.14 -2.66 11.42
CA VAL A 328 -1.77 -4.00 11.53
C VAL A 328 -2.41 -4.52 10.26
N ILE A 329 -2.79 -3.63 9.34
CA ILE A 329 -3.43 -3.99 8.08
C ILE A 329 -2.49 -4.81 7.17
N HIS A 330 -1.17 -4.74 7.42
CA HIS A 330 -0.14 -5.49 6.69
C HIS A 330 0.33 -6.77 7.41
N LEU A 331 -0.30 -7.15 8.54
CA LEU A 331 -0.16 -8.48 9.14
C LEU A 331 -0.90 -9.52 8.27
N THR A 332 -0.43 -9.73 7.05
CA THR A 332 -1.00 -10.70 6.10
C THR A 332 -0.08 -11.91 5.98
N GLN A 333 -0.64 -13.05 5.55
CA GLN A 333 0.11 -14.31 5.42
C GLN A 333 1.24 -14.26 4.40
N THR A 334 1.20 -13.31 3.47
CA THR A 334 2.20 -13.17 2.42
C THR A 334 3.30 -12.22 2.89
N PRO A 335 4.57 -12.68 2.94
CA PRO A 335 5.70 -11.76 2.96
C PRO A 335 5.51 -10.79 1.79
N VAL A 336 5.64 -9.49 2.04
CA VAL A 336 5.72 -8.52 0.95
C VAL A 336 6.99 -8.85 0.20
N ASP A 337 6.84 -9.59 -0.89
CA ASP A 337 7.97 -10.09 -1.66
C ASP A 337 8.76 -8.88 -2.16
N ASN A 338 10.04 -8.81 -1.81
CA ASN A 338 10.93 -7.67 -2.05
C ASN A 338 11.32 -7.52 -3.54
N GLN A 339 10.48 -8.03 -4.45
CA GLN A 339 10.68 -8.06 -5.90
C GLN A 339 10.97 -6.66 -6.46
N CYS A 340 10.31 -5.62 -5.93
CA CYS A 340 10.53 -4.23 -6.35
C CYS A 340 11.95 -3.72 -6.04
N ASN A 341 12.53 -4.11 -4.88
CA ASN A 341 13.88 -3.72 -4.51
C ASN A 341 14.94 -4.49 -5.32
N GLN A 342 14.69 -5.78 -5.61
CA GLN A 342 15.62 -6.65 -6.33
C GLN A 342 15.61 -6.42 -7.85
N HIS A 343 14.52 -5.88 -8.40
CA HIS A 343 14.35 -5.69 -9.84
C HIS A 343 14.04 -4.25 -10.25
N PHE A 344 14.48 -3.26 -9.47
CA PHE A 344 14.29 -1.84 -9.77
C PHE A 344 14.68 -1.46 -11.21
N TRP A 345 15.77 -2.03 -11.73
CA TRP A 345 16.25 -1.79 -13.10
C TRP A 345 15.22 -2.14 -14.19
N LYS A 346 14.35 -3.13 -13.96
CA LYS A 346 13.28 -3.50 -14.91
C LYS A 346 12.26 -2.38 -15.05
N TYR A 347 11.98 -1.67 -13.96
CA TYR A 347 11.09 -0.52 -13.97
C TYR A 347 11.75 0.68 -14.67
N VAL A 348 13.05 0.90 -14.47
CA VAL A 348 13.80 1.96 -15.19
C VAL A 348 13.75 1.77 -16.71
N LEU A 349 13.80 0.52 -17.16
CA LEU A 349 13.76 0.15 -18.57
C LEU A 349 12.35 -0.07 -19.14
N TYR A 350 11.28 0.11 -18.34
CA TYR A 350 9.88 -0.16 -18.75
C TYR A 350 9.63 -1.60 -19.24
N ILE A 351 10.38 -2.58 -18.73
CA ILE A 351 10.27 -4.01 -19.09
C ILE A 351 9.71 -4.85 -17.94
N ASN A 352 9.03 -4.22 -16.99
CA ASN A 352 8.44 -4.89 -15.84
C ASN A 352 7.33 -5.90 -16.23
N ASN A 353 6.78 -5.78 -17.44
CA ASN A 353 5.79 -6.71 -17.99
C ASN A 353 6.41 -7.93 -18.70
N LEU A 354 7.73 -7.94 -18.92
CA LEU A 354 8.44 -9.10 -19.48
C LEU A 354 8.76 -10.05 -18.32
N ARG A 355 7.98 -11.12 -18.23
CA ARG A 355 8.21 -12.18 -17.25
C ARG A 355 9.45 -12.96 -17.70
N MET A 356 10.46 -13.12 -16.84
CA MET A 356 11.71 -13.80 -17.22
C MET A 356 11.51 -15.30 -17.55
N GLU A 357 10.34 -15.88 -17.25
CA GLU A 357 9.95 -17.22 -17.71
C GLU A 357 9.85 -17.31 -19.24
N ASP A 358 9.58 -16.20 -19.94
CA ASP A 358 9.43 -16.17 -21.41
C ASP A 358 10.78 -16.09 -22.17
N ILE A 359 11.90 -15.88 -21.47
CA ILE A 359 13.23 -15.74 -22.09
C ILE A 359 13.99 -17.08 -22.10
N SER A 360 13.61 -18.05 -21.26
CA SER A 360 14.24 -19.38 -21.20
C SER A 360 13.70 -20.41 -22.21
N VAL A 361 12.78 -20.03 -23.10
CA VAL A 361 12.23 -20.93 -24.15
C VAL A 361 12.65 -20.50 -25.57
N SER A 362 13.64 -19.62 -25.70
CA SER A 362 14.13 -19.20 -27.03
C SER A 362 15.65 -19.10 -27.14
N ILE A 363 16.36 -20.10 -26.59
CA ILE A 363 17.66 -20.57 -27.12
C ILE A 363 17.69 -22.10 -27.05
#